data_AF-A0AAV0BSG7-F1
#
_entry.id   AF-A0AAV0BSG7-F1
#
_cell.length_a   1.000
_cell.length_b   1.000
_cell.length_c   1.000
_cell.angle_alpha   90.00
_cell.angle_beta   90.00
_cell.angle_gamma   90.00
#
_symmetry.space_group_name_H-M   'P 1'
#
loop_
_entity.id
_entity.type
_entity.pdbx_description
1 polymer ?
#
loop_
_entity_poly.entity_id
_entity_poly.type
_entity_poly.pdbx_seq_one_letter_code
_entity_poly.pdbx_strand_id
1 'polypeptide(L)'
;MTSISEKDSNDFQTDVRRRTNLLTARNALQSAAEAPNEILELSSAEYLRHTEDEINRIIDRDVETLVEGMEEIIDLSVVKSVDKLRSLQDSLAIELRTETLIRSCTSLMSLSHSMKMMWLLGDESHSGKVQELRFRELDEEINRLKLKATSLIEQLKIKYSDSSGLKKSSIQISNK
;
A
#
# COMPACT_ATOMS: atom_id res chain seq x y z
N MET A 1 5.76 42.65 -29.41
CA MET A 1 6.04 41.28 -29.90
C MET A 1 6.79 40.57 -28.79
N THR A 2 6.10 40.12 -27.74
CA THR A 2 5.50 38.76 -27.57
C THR A 2 6.54 37.65 -27.63
N SER A 3 6.87 37.11 -26.45
CA SER A 3 6.74 35.69 -26.06
C SER A 3 7.86 35.30 -25.10
N ILE A 4 7.73 34.47 -24.08
CA ILE A 4 6.65 33.79 -23.35
C ILE A 4 7.34 33.45 -22.01
N SER A 5 6.63 33.65 -20.91
CA SER A 5 7.07 33.27 -19.57
C SER A 5 6.98 31.76 -19.43
N GLU A 6 8.11 31.04 -19.45
CA GLU A 6 8.15 29.65 -18.99
C GLU A 6 8.29 29.65 -17.47
N LYS A 7 7.12 29.69 -16.83
CA LYS A 7 6.93 29.37 -15.44
C LYS A 7 6.93 27.84 -15.37
N ASP A 8 8.05 27.23 -15.00
CA ASP A 8 8.10 25.81 -14.65
C ASP A 8 7.23 25.59 -13.41
N SER A 9 5.97 25.26 -13.66
CA SER A 9 5.02 24.76 -12.68
C SER A 9 5.40 23.33 -12.33
N ASN A 10 6.43 23.17 -11.51
CA ASN A 10 6.65 21.92 -10.80
C ASN A 10 5.84 21.95 -9.50
N ASP A 11 4.53 21.94 -9.67
CA ASP A 11 3.53 21.89 -8.61
C ASP A 11 2.97 20.46 -8.52
N PHE A 12 3.84 19.51 -8.20
CA PHE A 12 3.42 18.27 -7.54
C PHE A 12 3.61 18.46 -6.03
N GLN A 13 2.92 19.47 -5.51
CA GLN A 13 2.75 19.69 -4.09
C GLN A 13 1.50 18.90 -3.67
N THR A 14 1.70 17.70 -3.14
CA THR A 14 0.64 16.93 -2.49
C THR A 14 0.22 17.68 -1.22
N ASP A 15 -0.74 18.59 -1.35
CA ASP A 15 -1.33 19.32 -0.22
C ASP A 15 -2.27 18.38 0.55
N VAL A 16 -1.65 17.48 1.32
CA VAL A 16 -2.32 16.80 2.42
C VAL A 16 -1.60 17.21 3.69
N ARG A 17 -2.03 18.33 4.27
CA ARG A 17 -1.71 18.67 5.66
C ARG A 17 -2.35 17.63 6.60
N ARG A 18 -1.73 16.46 6.74
CA ARG A 18 -2.01 15.56 7.86
C ARG A 18 -1.56 16.30 9.11
N ARG A 19 -2.50 16.73 9.96
CA ARG A 19 -2.20 17.07 11.34
C ARG A 19 -1.81 15.77 12.06
N THR A 20 -0.58 15.33 11.88
CA THR A 20 0.01 14.30 12.71
C THR A 20 0.47 14.97 14.00
N ASN A 21 -0.24 14.70 15.09
CA ASN A 21 0.27 14.97 16.44
C ASN A 21 1.66 14.32 16.53
N LEU A 22 2.69 15.15 16.69
CA LEU A 22 4.10 14.77 16.58
C LEU A 22 4.49 13.63 17.54
N LEU A 23 3.76 13.48 18.64
CA LEU A 23 3.92 12.41 19.61
C LEU A 23 3.42 11.05 19.10
N THR A 24 2.28 11.02 18.39
CA THR A 24 1.71 9.77 17.85
C THR A 24 2.54 9.24 16.68
N ALA A 25 3.04 10.13 15.81
CA ALA A 25 3.96 9.77 14.74
C ALA A 25 5.31 9.27 15.28
N ARG A 26 5.82 9.88 16.36
CA ARG A 26 7.04 9.43 17.03
C ARG A 26 6.87 8.05 17.68
N ASN A 27 5.74 7.82 18.36
CA ASN A 27 5.47 6.52 18.98
C ASN A 27 5.25 5.42 17.92
N ALA A 28 4.62 5.73 16.79
CA ALA A 28 4.46 4.79 15.67
C ALA A 28 5.81 4.44 15.00
N LEU A 29 6.69 5.42 14.80
CA LEU A 29 8.04 5.20 14.28
C LEU A 29 8.93 4.45 15.27
N GLN A 30 8.81 4.74 16.57
CA GLN A 30 9.55 4.02 17.60
C GLN A 30 9.04 2.57 17.77
N SER A 31 7.73 2.35 17.67
CA SER A 31 7.16 0.98 17.64
C SER A 31 7.58 0.21 16.39
N ALA A 32 7.79 0.89 15.25
CA ALA A 32 8.33 0.27 14.04
C ALA A 32 9.84 -0.02 14.15
N ALA A 33 10.59 0.75 14.95
CA ALA A 33 12.01 0.55 15.19
C ALA A 33 12.32 -0.46 16.31
N GLU A 34 11.38 -0.65 17.25
CA GLU A 34 11.44 -1.64 18.34
C GLU A 34 10.63 -2.91 18.06
N ALA A 35 10.02 -3.02 16.88
CA ALA A 35 9.47 -4.28 16.41
C ALA A 35 10.60 -5.32 16.41
N PRO A 36 10.42 -6.48 17.09
CA PRO A 36 11.45 -7.49 17.13
C PRO A 36 11.80 -7.89 15.70
N ASN A 37 13.10 -7.96 15.40
CA ASN A 37 13.64 -8.33 14.08
C ASN A 37 13.14 -9.69 13.54
N GLU A 38 12.35 -10.45 14.30
CA GLU A 38 11.67 -11.68 13.87
C GLU A 38 10.58 -11.42 12.81
N ILE A 39 9.94 -10.25 12.78
CA ILE A 39 8.87 -9.95 11.81
C ILE A 39 9.43 -9.78 10.38
N LEU A 40 10.72 -9.46 10.23
CA LEU A 40 11.37 -9.25 8.92
C LEU A 40 11.98 -10.53 8.33
N GLU A 41 12.16 -11.61 9.10
CA GLU A 41 12.57 -12.93 8.59
C GLU A 41 11.39 -13.85 8.26
N LEU A 42 10.18 -13.47 8.68
CA LEU A 42 8.96 -14.21 8.41
C LEU A 42 8.64 -14.22 6.90
N SER A 43 8.39 -15.41 6.37
CA SER A 43 7.85 -15.58 5.02
C SER A 43 6.60 -14.72 4.87
N SER A 44 6.44 -14.03 3.73
CA SER A 44 5.27 -13.17 3.48
C SER A 44 3.93 -13.89 3.74
N ALA A 45 3.87 -15.21 3.53
CA ALA A 45 2.68 -16.00 3.79
C ALA A 45 2.42 -16.21 5.30
N GLU A 46 3.47 -16.30 6.10
CA GLU A 46 3.40 -16.49 7.55
C GLU A 46 3.06 -15.18 8.26
N TYR A 47 3.59 -14.05 7.78
CA TYR A 47 3.17 -12.71 8.22
C TYR A 47 1.66 -12.49 7.98
N LEU A 48 1.15 -12.84 6.79
CA LEU A 48 -0.27 -12.69 6.47
C LEU A 48 -1.16 -13.55 7.37
N ARG A 49 -0.76 -14.80 7.65
CA ARG A 49 -1.47 -15.67 8.61
C ARG A 49 -1.48 -15.08 10.01
N HIS A 50 -0.33 -14.61 10.50
CA HIS A 50 -0.26 -13.97 11.81
C HIS A 50 -1.19 -12.74 11.89
N THR A 51 -1.22 -11.91 10.84
CA THR A 51 -2.14 -10.76 10.82
C THR A 51 -3.60 -11.18 10.74
N GLU A 52 -3.94 -12.25 10.02
CA GLU A 52 -5.29 -12.80 9.96
C GLU A 52 -5.72 -13.33 11.33
N ASP A 53 -4.87 -14.11 12.00
CA ASP A 53 -5.13 -14.66 13.32
C ASP A 53 -5.32 -13.55 14.36
N GLU A 54 -4.50 -12.50 14.32
CA GLU A 54 -4.63 -11.36 15.24
C GLU A 54 -5.91 -10.56 14.99
N ILE A 55 -6.30 -10.34 13.73
CA ILE A 55 -7.56 -9.69 13.37
C ILE A 55 -8.74 -10.51 13.88
N ASN A 56 -8.74 -11.83 13.65
CA ASN A 56 -9.78 -12.73 14.13
C ASN A 56 -9.87 -12.71 15.66
N ARG A 57 -8.73 -12.76 16.35
CA ARG A 57 -8.66 -12.69 17.81
C ARG A 57 -9.28 -11.40 18.37
N ILE A 58 -9.01 -10.26 17.72
CA ILE A 58 -9.59 -8.97 18.15
C ILE A 58 -11.10 -8.96 17.91
N ILE A 59 -11.57 -9.48 16.76
CA ILE A 59 -12.99 -9.56 16.44
C ILE A 59 -13.72 -10.42 17.48
N ASP A 60 -13.21 -11.63 17.73
CA ASP A 60 -13.84 -12.56 18.67
C ASP A 60 -13.93 -11.95 20.07
N ARG A 61 -12.85 -11.34 20.56
CA ARG A 61 -12.83 -10.65 21.85
C ARG A 61 -13.85 -9.52 21.94
N ASP A 62 -13.88 -8.64 20.93
CA ASP A 62 -14.74 -7.46 20.95
C ASP A 62 -16.23 -7.84 20.77
N VAL A 63 -16.52 -8.93 20.04
CA VAL A 63 -17.86 -9.50 19.90
C VAL A 63 -18.31 -10.23 21.17
N GLU A 64 -17.44 -11.01 21.81
CA GLU A 64 -17.71 -11.65 23.10
C GLU A 64 -18.04 -10.59 24.17
N THR A 65 -17.21 -9.56 24.27
CA THR A 65 -17.44 -8.42 25.18
C THR A 65 -18.77 -7.73 24.89
N LEU A 66 -19.20 -7.67 23.62
CA LEU A 66 -20.48 -7.07 23.24
C LEU A 66 -21.67 -7.94 23.67
N VAL A 67 -21.59 -9.25 23.46
CA VAL A 67 -22.65 -10.19 23.82
C VAL A 67 -22.80 -10.28 25.34
N GLU A 68 -21.70 -10.48 26.06
CA GLU A 68 -21.70 -10.54 27.53
C GLU A 68 -22.18 -9.21 28.14
N GLY A 69 -21.69 -8.08 27.63
CA GLY A 69 -22.11 -6.77 28.13
C GLY A 69 -23.60 -6.47 27.87
N MET A 70 -24.17 -6.97 26.77
CA MET A 70 -25.60 -6.85 26.50
C MET A 70 -26.44 -7.78 27.39
N GLU A 71 -25.97 -9.01 27.65
CA GLU A 71 -26.64 -9.95 28.57
C GLU A 71 -26.72 -9.34 29.98
N GLU A 72 -25.62 -8.79 30.49
CA GLU A 72 -25.60 -8.15 31.80
C GLU A 72 -26.55 -6.93 31.90
N ILE A 73 -26.65 -6.11 30.85
CA ILE A 73 -27.59 -4.98 30.83
C ILE A 73 -29.03 -5.48 30.86
N ILE A 74 -29.35 -6.56 30.15
CA ILE A 74 -30.67 -7.18 30.19
C ILE A 74 -30.97 -7.68 31.60
N ASP A 75 -30.04 -8.37 32.24
CA ASP A 75 -30.19 -8.87 33.61
C ASP A 75 -30.42 -7.74 34.62
N LEU A 76 -29.66 -6.65 34.54
CA LEU A 76 -29.82 -5.46 35.38
C LEU A 76 -31.14 -4.72 35.11
N SER A 77 -31.68 -4.82 33.90
CA SER A 77 -32.96 -4.20 33.53
C SER A 77 -34.18 -4.97 34.07
N VAL A 78 -34.02 -6.23 34.51
CA VAL A 78 -35.09 -7.02 35.12
C VAL A 78 -35.33 -6.55 36.56
N VAL A 79 -36.09 -5.46 36.68
CA VAL A 79 -36.41 -4.80 37.95
C VAL A 79 -37.49 -5.60 38.72
N LYS A 80 -37.13 -6.17 39.87
CA LYS A 80 -38.07 -6.58 40.93
C LYS A 80 -37.98 -5.60 42.09
N SER A 81 -39.10 -4.97 42.47
CA SER A 81 -39.29 -4.05 43.63
C SER A 81 -38.00 -3.63 44.37
N VAL A 82 -37.44 -2.47 44.01
CA VAL A 82 -36.06 -2.08 44.37
C VAL A 82 -36.04 -0.82 45.26
N ASP A 83 -35.22 -0.83 46.31
CA ASP A 83 -34.90 0.35 47.13
C ASP A 83 -34.16 1.42 46.32
N LYS A 84 -34.38 2.72 46.61
CA LYS A 84 -33.77 3.84 45.87
C LYS A 84 -32.25 3.75 45.68
N LEU A 85 -31.52 3.27 46.69
CA LEU A 85 -30.06 3.13 46.61
C LEU A 85 -29.63 2.05 45.62
N ARG A 86 -30.38 0.96 45.55
CA ARG A 86 -30.08 -0.15 44.64
C ARG A 86 -30.44 0.22 43.20
N SER A 87 -31.53 0.97 43.00
CA SER A 87 -31.84 1.57 41.69
C SER A 87 -30.73 2.51 41.17
N LEU A 88 -30.07 3.28 42.04
CA LEU A 88 -28.94 4.13 41.64
C LEU A 88 -27.70 3.30 41.29
N GLN A 89 -27.42 2.24 42.05
CA GLN A 89 -26.32 1.32 41.77
C GLN A 89 -26.51 0.60 40.44
N ASP A 90 -27.72 0.11 40.17
CA ASP A 90 -28.06 -0.59 38.93
C ASP A 90 -27.95 0.37 37.72
N SER A 91 -28.38 1.63 37.88
CA SER A 91 -28.24 2.67 36.84
C SER A 91 -26.76 2.96 36.51
N LEU A 92 -25.89 3.06 37.51
CA LEU A 92 -24.45 3.27 37.31
C LEU A 92 -23.81 2.05 36.64
N ALA A 93 -24.19 0.85 37.05
CA ALA A 93 -23.70 -0.39 36.43
C ALA A 93 -24.06 -0.45 34.94
N ILE A 94 -25.30 -0.13 34.58
CA ILE A 94 -25.74 -0.07 33.18
C ILE A 94 -24.92 0.96 32.37
N GLU A 95 -24.65 2.12 32.95
CA GLU A 95 -23.86 3.17 32.27
C GLU A 95 -22.42 2.70 31.99
N LEU A 96 -21.73 2.15 32.99
CA LEU A 96 -20.36 1.65 32.84
C LEU A 96 -20.28 0.49 31.84
N ARG A 97 -21.27 -0.41 31.84
CA ARG A 97 -21.36 -1.49 30.85
C ARG A 97 -21.59 -0.94 29.45
N THR A 98 -22.48 0.03 29.29
CA THR A 98 -22.74 0.68 28.01
C THR A 98 -21.48 1.37 27.47
N GLU A 99 -20.68 2.03 28.32
CA GLU A 99 -19.40 2.62 27.91
C GLU A 99 -18.42 1.56 27.37
N THR A 100 -18.36 0.40 28.03
CA THR A 100 -17.54 -0.74 27.62
C THR A 100 -17.99 -1.30 26.26
N LEU A 101 -19.31 -1.38 26.03
CA LEU A 101 -19.88 -1.76 24.74
C LEU A 101 -19.50 -0.77 23.63
N ILE A 102 -19.63 0.53 23.89
CA ILE A 102 -19.28 1.58 22.93
C ILE A 102 -17.79 1.50 22.56
N ARG A 103 -16.91 1.23 23.54
CA ARG A 103 -15.47 1.08 23.32
C ARG A 103 -15.17 -0.13 22.41
N SER A 104 -15.81 -1.27 22.65
CA SER A 104 -15.66 -2.48 21.81
C SER A 104 -16.17 -2.25 20.38
N CYS A 105 -17.31 -1.56 20.24
CA CYS A 105 -17.86 -1.21 18.92
C CYS A 105 -16.95 -0.22 18.16
N THR A 106 -16.34 0.74 18.87
CA THR A 106 -15.36 1.69 18.30
C THR A 106 -14.10 0.96 17.84
N SER A 107 -13.65 -0.05 18.60
CA SER A 107 -12.53 -0.92 18.23
C SER A 107 -12.82 -1.67 16.92
N LEU A 108 -13.98 -2.32 16.82
CA LEU A 108 -14.43 -2.99 15.58
C LEU A 108 -14.53 -2.02 14.39
N MET A 109 -15.00 -0.79 14.60
CA MET A 109 -15.05 0.24 13.55
C MET A 109 -13.64 0.63 13.06
N SER A 110 -12.71 0.83 13.99
CA SER A 110 -11.31 1.12 13.68
C SER A 110 -10.65 -0.03 12.91
N LEU A 111 -10.93 -1.27 13.31
CA LEU A 111 -10.46 -2.48 12.64
C LEU A 111 -11.01 -2.56 11.20
N SER A 112 -12.30 -2.32 11.01
CA SER A 112 -12.92 -2.26 9.68
C SER A 112 -12.26 -1.20 8.78
N HIS A 113 -11.96 -0.02 9.33
CA HIS A 113 -11.25 1.02 8.58
C HIS A 113 -9.84 0.56 8.20
N SER A 114 -9.11 -0.05 9.12
CA SER A 114 -7.75 -0.57 8.90
C SER A 114 -7.73 -1.66 7.82
N MET A 115 -8.67 -2.59 7.86
CA MET A 115 -8.83 -3.62 6.83
C MET A 115 -9.12 -2.98 5.47
N LYS A 116 -10.05 -2.02 5.38
CA LYS A 116 -10.33 -1.29 4.14
C LYS A 116 -9.07 -0.62 3.57
N MET A 117 -8.26 0.00 4.43
CA MET A 117 -6.97 0.59 4.01
C MET A 117 -5.99 -0.47 3.51
N MET A 118 -5.88 -1.63 4.19
CA MET A 118 -5.04 -2.74 3.74
C MET A 118 -5.46 -3.25 2.36
N TRP A 119 -6.76 -3.35 2.09
CA TRP A 119 -7.30 -3.73 0.78
C TRP A 119 -6.96 -2.70 -0.30
N LEU A 120 -7.17 -1.41 -0.03
CA LEU A 120 -6.88 -0.34 -0.99
C LEU A 120 -5.39 -0.23 -1.32
N LEU A 121 -4.52 -0.31 -0.31
CA LEU A 121 -3.06 -0.20 -0.47
C LEU A 121 -2.41 -1.48 -1.01
N GLY A 122 -3.00 -2.64 -0.68
CA GLY A 122 -2.55 -3.95 -1.15
C GLY A 122 -2.70 -4.11 -2.66
N ASP A 123 -3.72 -3.49 -3.26
CA ASP A 123 -3.95 -3.49 -4.70
C ASP A 123 -2.92 -2.62 -5.45
N GLU A 124 -2.58 -1.44 -4.91
CA GLU A 124 -1.53 -0.59 -5.50
C GLU A 124 -0.15 -1.26 -5.49
N SER A 125 0.19 -1.98 -4.42
CA SER A 125 1.46 -2.70 -4.32
C SER A 125 1.55 -3.87 -5.32
N HIS A 126 0.43 -4.54 -5.59
CA HIS A 126 0.36 -5.58 -6.63
C HIS A 126 0.40 -4.97 -8.03
N SER A 127 -0.32 -3.87 -8.26
CA SER A 127 -0.28 -3.11 -9.50
C SER A 127 1.14 -2.62 -9.83
N GLY A 128 1.88 -2.12 -8.83
CA GLY A 128 3.27 -1.71 -8.98
C GLY A 128 4.19 -2.86 -9.43
N LYS A 129 4.06 -4.04 -8.84
CA LYS A 129 4.85 -5.23 -9.25
C LYS A 129 4.51 -5.68 -10.66
N VAL A 130 3.24 -5.66 -11.04
CA VAL A 130 2.80 -6.00 -12.41
C VAL A 130 3.34 -4.98 -13.40
N GLN A 131 3.29 -3.69 -13.07
CA GLN A 131 3.86 -2.63 -13.89
C GLN A 131 5.37 -2.78 -14.05
N GLU A 132 6.10 -3.06 -12.97
CA GLU A 132 7.56 -3.30 -13.00
C GLU A 132 7.94 -4.46 -13.92
N LEU A 133 7.18 -5.57 -13.87
CA LEU A 133 7.39 -6.70 -14.78
C LEU A 133 7.14 -6.31 -16.24
N ARG A 134 6.09 -5.53 -16.52
CA ARG A 134 5.79 -5.03 -17.86
C ARG A 134 6.86 -4.05 -18.36
N PHE A 135 7.37 -3.16 -17.51
CA PHE A 135 8.46 -2.27 -17.86
C PHE A 135 9.73 -3.04 -18.21
N ARG A 136 10.07 -4.07 -17.43
CA ARG A 136 11.22 -4.92 -17.72
C ARG A 136 11.08 -5.67 -19.06
N GLU A 137 9.90 -6.23 -19.34
CA GLU A 137 9.60 -6.87 -20.64
C GLU A 137 9.78 -5.89 -21.81
N LEU A 138 9.29 -4.65 -21.65
CA LEU A 138 9.42 -3.61 -22.67
C LEU A 138 10.88 -3.17 -22.85
N ASP A 139 11.64 -3.04 -21.77
CA ASP A 139 13.07 -2.68 -21.85
C ASP A 139 13.90 -3.77 -22.55
N GLU A 140 13.59 -5.04 -22.30
CA GLU A 140 14.21 -6.17 -22.99
C GLU A 140 13.90 -6.14 -24.50
N GLU A 141 12.66 -5.88 -24.90
CA GLU A 141 12.29 -5.77 -26.31
C GLU A 141 12.88 -4.51 -26.96
N ILE A 142 12.92 -3.38 -26.27
CA ILE A 142 13.60 -2.16 -26.73
C ILE A 142 15.08 -2.46 -26.98
N ASN A 143 15.76 -3.15 -26.07
CA ASN A 143 17.16 -3.52 -26.24
C ASN A 143 17.36 -4.48 -27.42
N ARG A 144 16.46 -5.46 -27.59
CA ARG A 144 16.48 -6.36 -28.75
C ARG A 144 16.28 -5.61 -30.07
N LEU A 145 15.36 -4.65 -30.12
CA LEU A 145 15.11 -3.83 -31.31
C LEU A 145 16.28 -2.89 -31.60
N LYS A 146 16.90 -2.30 -30.57
CA LYS A 146 18.13 -1.50 -30.71
C LYS A 146 19.26 -2.34 -31.31
N LEU A 147 19.47 -3.57 -30.83
CA LEU A 147 20.47 -4.49 -31.37
C LEU A 147 20.18 -4.87 -32.84
N LYS A 148 18.90 -5.10 -33.19
CA LYS A 148 18.52 -5.34 -34.59
C LYS A 148 18.80 -4.12 -35.46
N ALA A 149 18.44 -2.93 -35.00
CA ALA A 149 18.67 -1.68 -35.73
C ALA A 149 20.17 -1.41 -35.95
N THR A 150 21.02 -1.60 -34.94
CA THR A 150 22.47 -1.44 -35.09
C THR A 150 23.05 -2.47 -36.07
N SER A 151 22.60 -3.72 -36.02
CA SER A 151 23.04 -4.76 -36.98
C SER A 151 22.67 -4.41 -38.43
N LEU A 152 21.50 -3.84 -38.66
CA LEU A 152 21.05 -3.41 -39.99
C LEU A 152 21.85 -2.19 -40.48
N ILE A 153 22.15 -1.24 -39.60
CA ILE A 153 23.02 -0.10 -39.92
C ILE A 153 24.43 -0.58 -40.31
N GLU A 154 24.97 -1.56 -39.59
CA GLU A 154 26.28 -2.14 -39.90
C GLU A 154 26.28 -2.86 -41.25
N GLN A 155 25.26 -3.66 -41.55
CA GLN A 155 25.08 -4.31 -42.86
C GLN A 155 24.99 -3.29 -44.00
N LEU A 156 24.27 -2.18 -43.81
CA LEU A 156 24.18 -1.10 -44.79
C LEU A 156 25.54 -0.39 -44.98
N LYS A 157 26.31 -0.19 -43.90
CA LYS A 157 27.65 0.41 -43.96
C LYS A 157 28.62 -0.48 -44.74
N ILE A 158 28.59 -1.79 -44.53
CA ILE A 158 29.44 -2.76 -45.26
C ILE A 158 29.07 -2.79 -46.75
N LYS A 159 27.76 -2.84 -47.07
CA LYS A 159 27.26 -2.81 -48.45
C LYS A 159 27.65 -1.51 -49.18
N TYR A 160 27.67 -0.38 -48.48
CA TYR A 160 28.16 0.89 -49.03
C TYR A 160 29.68 0.88 -49.27
N SER A 161 30.47 0.29 -48.34
CA SER A 161 31.92 0.16 -48.55
C SER A 161 32.29 -0.72 -49.76
N ASP A 162 31.56 -1.82 -50.01
CA ASP A 162 31.78 -2.66 -51.19
C ASP A 162 31.45 -1.94 -52.50
N SER A 163 30.37 -1.15 -52.52
CA SER A 163 30.01 -0.34 -53.70
C SER A 163 31.02 0.77 -54.01
N SER A 164 31.76 1.25 -53.00
CA SER A 164 32.85 2.21 -53.17
C SER A 164 34.18 1.55 -53.60
N GLY A 165 34.39 0.28 -53.27
CA GLY A 165 35.53 -0.53 -53.72
C GLY A 165 35.42 -0.95 -55.19
N LEU A 166 34.20 -1.31 -55.64
CA LEU A 166 33.91 -1.64 -57.04
C LEU A 166 34.12 -0.45 -57.99
N LYS A 167 33.84 0.80 -57.57
CA LYS A 167 34.13 1.99 -58.39
C LYS A 167 35.63 2.25 -58.58
N LYS A 168 36.49 1.91 -57.61
CA LYS A 168 37.96 2.10 -57.77
C LYS A 168 38.57 1.09 -58.74
N SER A 169 38.05 -0.14 -58.81
CA SER A 169 38.51 -1.14 -59.79
C SER A 169 38.10 -0.78 -61.22
N SER A 170 36.91 -0.21 -61.43
CA SER A 170 36.46 0.17 -62.78
C SER A 170 37.15 1.42 -63.35
N ILE A 171 37.74 2.27 -62.51
CA ILE A 171 38.47 3.47 -62.97
C ILE A 171 39.89 3.12 -63.46
N GLN A 172 40.52 2.06 -62.95
CA GLN A 172 41.88 1.67 -63.37
C GLN A 172 41.94 0.95 -64.73
N ILE A 173 40.81 0.46 -65.26
CA ILE A 173 40.78 -0.23 -66.57
C ILE A 173 40.60 0.76 -67.74
N SER A 174 40.28 2.03 -67.46
CA SER A 174 40.03 3.04 -68.50
C SER A 174 41.23 3.95 -68.83
N ASN A 175 42.42 3.67 -68.30
CA ASN A 175 43.63 4.47 -68.54
C ASN A 175 44.80 3.57 -68.99
N LYS A 176 44.63 2.92 -70.15
CA LYS A 176 45.72 2.28 -70.90
C LYS A 176 45.48 2.51 -72.39
#